data_AF-A0A537SIE1-F1
#
_entry.id   AF-A0A537SIE1-F1
#
_cell.length_a   1.000
_cell.length_b   1.000
_cell.length_c   1.000
_cell.angle_alpha   90.00
_cell.angle_beta   90.00
_cell.angle_gamma   90.00
#
_symmetry.space_group_name_H-M   'P 1'
#
loop_
_entity.id
_entity.type
_entity.pdbx_description
1 polymer ?
#
loop_
_entity_poly.entity_id
_entity_poly.type
_entity_poly.pdbx_seq_one_letter_code
_entity_poly.pdbx_strand_id
1 'polypeptide(L)'
;MIDEKIKIKCTKCLMMFRERGQRIRPGYQMQCPHCLKLLTFDSSSGDNNIRRALKSANELRALMEEARQDAGDHAVAGSPPLKR
;
A
#
# COMPACT_ATOMS: atom_id res chain seq x y z
N MET A 1 -11.16 -0.50 -10.88
CA MET A 1 -9.78 0.01 -10.74
C MET A 1 -9.54 0.26 -9.26
N ILE A 2 -8.61 -0.45 -8.63
CA ILE A 2 -8.34 -0.36 -7.19
C ILE A 2 -7.72 1.01 -6.90
N ASP A 3 -8.23 1.75 -5.90
CA ASP A 3 -7.62 3.01 -5.50
C ASP A 3 -6.28 2.71 -4.82
N GLU A 4 -5.18 3.03 -5.51
CA GLU A 4 -3.82 2.71 -5.06
C GLU A 4 -3.30 3.68 -3.98
N LYS A 5 -4.11 4.63 -3.50
CA LYS A 5 -3.69 5.68 -2.58
C LYS A 5 -4.23 5.44 -1.17
N ILE A 6 -3.34 5.49 -0.18
CA ILE A 6 -3.71 5.43 1.24
C ILE A 6 -3.76 6.82 1.86
N LYS A 7 -4.60 7.00 2.89
CA LYS A 7 -4.62 8.22 3.71
C LYS A 7 -3.56 8.14 4.79
N ILE A 8 -2.70 9.14 4.88
CA ILE A 8 -1.62 9.26 5.85
C ILE A 8 -1.84 10.53 6.67
N LYS A 9 -1.69 10.44 8.00
CA LYS A 9 -1.76 11.57 8.93
C LYS A 9 -0.35 11.93 9.40
N CYS A 10 0.06 13.18 9.21
CA CYS A 10 1.36 13.65 9.70
C CYS A 10 1.40 13.66 11.24
N THR A 11 2.52 13.25 11.83
CA THR A 11 2.71 13.25 13.29
C THR A 11 3.00 14.64 13.86
N LYS A 12 3.43 15.61 13.03
CA LYS A 12 3.68 17.00 13.45
C LYS A 12 2.49 17.92 13.20
N CYS A 13 2.11 18.14 11.94
CA CYS A 13 1.05 19.09 11.62
C CYS A 13 -0.36 18.50 11.67
N LEU A 14 -0.50 17.19 11.92
CA LEU A 14 -1.77 16.45 11.99
C LEU A 14 -2.63 16.48 10.71
N MET A 15 -2.19 17.20 9.68
CA MET A 15 -2.82 17.22 8.36
C MET A 15 -2.78 15.84 7.72
N MET A 16 -3.85 15.52 7.02
CA MET A 16 -3.98 14.30 6.23
C MET A 16 -3.57 14.56 4.78
N PHE A 17 -2.96 13.57 4.16
CA PHE A 17 -2.64 13.57 2.73
C PHE A 17 -2.78 12.15 2.18
N ARG A 18 -2.80 12.02 0.85
CA ARG A 18 -2.89 10.73 0.16
C ARG A 18 -1.58 10.44 -0.57
N GLU A 19 -1.09 9.21 -0.44
CA GLU A 19 0.13 8.74 -1.12
C GLU A 19 -0.07 7.31 -1.64
N ARG A 20 0.64 6.94 -2.70
CA ARG A 20 0.58 5.61 -3.31
C ARG A 20 1.04 4.53 -2.31
N GLY A 21 0.12 3.66 -1.91
CA GLY A 21 0.35 2.61 -0.92
C GLY A 21 1.49 1.65 -1.32
N GLN A 22 1.68 1.40 -2.60
CA GLN A 22 2.77 0.53 -3.10
C GLN A 22 4.18 1.01 -2.74
N ARG A 23 4.37 2.33 -2.61
CA ARG A 23 5.67 2.94 -2.25
C ARG A 23 5.93 2.88 -0.74
N ILE A 24 4.87 2.85 0.06
CA ILE A 24 4.95 2.86 1.52
C ILE A 24 5.33 1.46 2.02
N ARG A 25 6.59 1.31 2.42
CA ARG A 25 7.17 0.08 2.97
C ARG A 25 8.01 0.43 4.21
N PRO A 26 8.30 -0.55 5.09
CA PRO A 26 9.27 -0.33 6.16
C PRO A 26 10.60 0.22 5.59
N GLY A 27 11.12 1.29 6.19
CA GLY A 27 12.30 2.02 5.74
C GLY A 27 12.04 3.13 4.71
N TYR A 28 10.82 3.24 4.17
CA TYR A 28 10.47 4.34 3.26
C TYR A 28 10.48 5.68 3.99
N GLN A 29 10.97 6.72 3.33
CA GLN A 29 11.05 8.07 3.87
C GLN A 29 10.45 9.07 2.89
N MET A 30 9.69 10.03 3.41
CA MET A 30 9.17 11.14 2.61
C MET A 30 8.99 12.39 3.45
N GLN A 31 8.98 13.56 2.80
CA GLN A 31 8.59 14.80 3.47
C GLN A 31 7.07 14.94 3.48
N CYS A 32 6.50 15.38 4.60
CA CYS A 32 5.11 15.75 4.67
C CYS A 32 4.84 16.93 3.70
N PRO A 33 3.83 16.84 2.82
CA PRO A 33 3.56 17.89 1.84
C PRO A 33 3.10 19.22 2.45
N HIS A 34 2.68 19.20 3.73
CA HIS A 34 2.11 20.38 4.41
C HIS A 34 3.12 21.11 5.29
N CYS A 35 4.01 20.39 5.96
CA CYS A 35 4.94 20.98 6.94
C CYS A 35 6.40 20.62 6.71
N LEU A 36 6.70 19.93 5.61
CA LEU A 36 8.04 19.50 5.18
C LEU A 36 8.81 18.65 6.19
N LYS A 37 8.16 18.21 7.29
CA LYS A 37 8.76 17.26 8.23
C LYS A 37 9.03 15.94 7.51
N LEU A 38 10.25 15.42 7.65
CA LEU A 38 10.61 14.08 7.23
C LEU A 38 9.84 13.04 8.06
N LEU A 39 9.12 12.17 7.38
CA LEU A 39 8.40 11.03 7.93
C LEU A 39 9.15 9.76 7.53
N THR A 40 9.55 8.99 8.53
CA THR A 40 10.16 7.67 8.35
C THR A 40 9.12 6.60 8.65
N PHE A 41 8.79 5.79 7.65
CA PHE A 41 7.84 4.70 7.79
C PHE A 41 8.56 3.46 8.27
N ASP A 42 8.54 3.25 9.58
CA ASP A 42 9.15 2.10 10.21
C ASP A 42 8.14 1.37 11.10
N SER A 43 8.17 0.03 11.06
CA SER A 43 7.32 -0.84 11.88
C SER A 43 7.64 -0.72 13.37
N SER A 44 8.90 -0.42 13.73
CA SER A 44 9.33 -0.17 15.11
C SER A 44 9.01 1.24 15.61
N SER A 45 8.44 2.11 14.77
CA SER A 45 8.12 3.47 15.19
C SER A 45 7.06 3.48 16.30
N GLY A 46 7.30 4.27 17.35
CA GLY A 46 6.32 4.54 18.41
C GLY A 46 5.10 5.33 17.93
N ASP A 47 5.14 5.89 16.72
CA ASP A 47 4.05 6.68 16.17
C ASP A 47 2.91 5.79 15.62
N ASN A 48 1.74 5.85 16.26
CA ASN A 48 0.52 5.15 15.82
C ASN A 48 0.12 5.47 14.37
N ASN A 49 0.32 6.72 13.94
CA ASN A 49 -0.02 7.15 12.59
C ASN A 49 0.86 6.47 11.53
N ILE A 50 2.14 6.28 11.84
CA ILE A 50 3.11 5.60 10.96
C ILE A 50 2.76 4.12 10.85
N ARG A 51 2.55 3.45 11.99
CA ARG A 51 2.17 2.03 12.01
C ARG A 51 0.85 1.79 11.26
N ARG A 52 -0.12 2.69 11.42
CA ARG A 52 -1.40 2.61 10.69
C ARG A 52 -1.23 2.79 9.18
N ALA A 53 -0.40 3.74 8.75
CA ALA A 53 -0.11 3.92 7.33
C ALA A 53 0.55 2.67 6.71
N LEU A 54 1.50 2.05 7.41
CA LEU A 54 2.12 0.79 6.99
C LEU A 54 1.09 -0.35 6.90
N LYS A 55 0.18 -0.45 7.87
CA LYS A 55 -0.89 -1.45 7.83
C LYS A 55 -1.80 -1.26 6.62
N SER A 56 -2.28 -0.03 6.37
CA SER A 56 -3.11 0.25 5.20
C SER A 56 -2.38 0.03 3.87
N ALA A 57 -1.08 0.28 3.81
CA ALA A 57 -0.26 -0.06 2.64
C ALA A 57 -0.17 -1.58 2.41
N ASN A 58 -0.08 -2.37 3.48
CA ASN A 58 -0.10 -3.83 3.39
C ASN A 58 -1.45 -4.36 2.90
N GLU A 59 -2.55 -3.87 3.48
CA GLU A 59 -3.92 -4.22 3.07
C GLU A 59 -4.15 -3.91 1.59
N LEU A 60 -3.72 -2.73 1.13
CA LEU A 60 -3.82 -2.34 -0.27
C LEU A 60 -3.03 -3.29 -1.19
N ARG A 61 -1.84 -3.71 -0.78
CA ARG A 61 -1.04 -4.67 -1.54
C ARG A 61 -1.71 -6.05 -1.61
N ALA A 62 -2.28 -6.53 -0.51
CA ALA A 62 -3.03 -7.79 -0.50
C ALA A 62 -4.23 -7.73 -1.45
N LEU A 63 -5.03 -6.66 -1.38
CA LEU A 63 -6.17 -6.45 -2.28
C LEU A 63 -5.76 -6.39 -3.76
N MET A 64 -4.61 -5.79 -4.07
CA MET A 64 -4.07 -5.75 -5.44
C MET A 64 -3.61 -7.13 -5.92
N GLU A 65 -3.06 -7.95 -5.03
CA GLU A 65 -2.66 -9.32 -5.34
C GLU A 65 -3.87 -10.23 -5.54
N GLU A 66 -4.89 -10.13 -4.67
CA GLU A 66 -6.17 -10.83 -4.81
C GLU A 66 -6.87 -10.48 -6.13
N ALA A 67 -6.92 -9.19 -6.49
CA ALA A 67 -7.51 -8.77 -7.77
C ALA A 67 -6.72 -9.26 -8.99
N ARG A 68 -5.40 -9.49 -8.83
CA ARG A 68 -4.58 -10.10 -9.89
C ARG A 68 -4.81 -11.60 -9.97
N GLN A 69 -5.04 -12.28 -8.85
CA GLN A 69 -5.36 -13.70 -8.81
C GLN A 69 -6.75 -13.97 -9.41
N ASP A 70 -7.78 -13.19 -9.06
CA ASP A 70 -9.11 -13.29 -9.67
C ASP A 70 -9.07 -13.08 -11.20
N ALA A 71 -8.26 -12.13 -11.68
CA ALA A 71 -8.03 -11.93 -13.11
C ALA A 71 -7.25 -13.10 -13.77
N GLY A 72 -6.44 -13.84 -13.00
CA GLY A 72 -5.68 -15.00 -13.46
C GLY A 72 -6.47 -16.32 -13.45
N ASP A 73 -7.35 -16.51 -12.47
CA ASP A 73 -8.25 -17.67 -12.38
C ASP A 73 -9.28 -17.70 -13.52
N HIS A 74 -9.68 -16.54 -14.05
CA HIS A 74 -10.50 -16.45 -15.27
C HIS A 74 -9.70 -16.76 -16.57
N ALA A 75 -8.37 -16.86 -16.51
CA ALA A 75 -7.54 -17.19 -17.68
C ALA A 75 -7.15 -18.68 -17.77
N VAL A 76 -7.34 -19.48 -16.71
CA VAL A 76 -6.99 -20.91 -16.70
C VAL A 76 -8.09 -21.86 -17.20
N ALA A 77 -9.29 -21.35 -17.52
CA ALA A 77 -10.37 -22.14 -18.13
C ALA A 77 -10.24 -22.33 -19.66
N GLY A 78 -9.02 -22.36 -20.21
CA GLY A 78 -8.78 -22.28 -21.66
C GLY A 78 -7.60 -23.08 -22.20
N SER A 79 -7.17 -24.17 -21.55
CA SER A 79 -6.14 -25.06 -22.11
C SER A 79 -6.72 -26.44 -22.45
N PRO A 80 -6.81 -26.84 -23.74
CA PRO A 80 -7.21 -28.20 -24.10
C PRO A 80 -6.07 -29.18 -23.75
N PRO A 81 -6.40 -30.43 -23.34
CA PRO A 81 -5.37 -31.43 -23.09
C PRO A 81 -4.66 -31.79 -24.40
N LEU A 82 -3.34 -31.65 -24.40
CA LEU A 82 -2.45 -32.19 -25.42
C LEU A 82 -2.49 -33.72 -25.34
N LYS A 83 -3.18 -34.32 -26.31
CA LYS A 83 -3.22 -35.75 -26.60
C LYS A 83 -1.87 -36.17 -27.18
N ARG A 84 -1.23 -37.17 -26.56
CA ARG A 84 -0.10 -37.92 -27.10
C ARG A 84 -0.60 -39.23 -27.68
#